data_AF-A0A9Q1MIA1-F1
#
_entry.id   AF-A0A9Q1MIA1-F1
#
_cell.length_a   1.000
_cell.length_b   1.000
_cell.length_c   1.000
_cell.angle_alpha   90.00
_cell.angle_beta   90.00
_cell.angle_gamma   90.00
#
_symmetry.space_group_name_H-M   'P 1'
#
loop_
_entity.id
_entity.type
_entity.pdbx_description
1 polymer ?
#
loop_
_entity_poly.entity_id
_entity_poly.type
_entity_poly.pdbx_seq_one_letter_code
_entity_poly.pdbx_strand_id
1 'polypeptide(L)'
;MSSDSVPASTANDNLDEQIDQLMQYYLGENREVRRLCEKAKEILMQESNVQPVKSHVTICGDIHGQFHDLAELFRIGGKCPDTNYLFMGDYVDRGYYSVETVTLLVALKVRYSQRITILRGNHESRQITQVYEFYDECLRKYGNANVWKTFTDLYFPLTALVESEIFCLHGGLSPSIETFDDVRSFDRVQEVPHEGSMCDLLWSDPDDRWVGVSHLGVLDIPVAKIYRSSLTTRTT
;
A
#
# COMPACT_ATOMS: atom_id res chain seq x y z
N MET A 1 -5.64 -39.62 -27.38
CA MET A 1 -4.99 -38.31 -27.24
C MET A 1 -6.09 -37.27 -27.11
N SER A 2 -6.51 -36.99 -25.88
CA SER A 2 -7.42 -35.90 -25.55
C SER A 2 -6.70 -35.06 -24.51
N SER A 3 -6.13 -33.96 -24.97
CA SER A 3 -5.53 -32.93 -24.13
C SER A 3 -6.66 -32.04 -23.61
N ASP A 4 -7.16 -32.37 -22.42
CA ASP A 4 -8.06 -31.48 -21.70
C ASP A 4 -7.25 -30.28 -21.20
N SER A 5 -7.56 -29.12 -21.78
CA SER A 5 -7.08 -27.83 -21.30
C SER A 5 -7.95 -27.43 -20.10
N VAL A 6 -7.34 -27.33 -18.92
CA VAL A 6 -8.00 -26.83 -17.72
C VAL A 6 -8.32 -25.33 -17.93
N PRO A 7 -9.58 -24.88 -17.75
CA PRO A 7 -9.95 -23.50 -18.00
C PRO A 7 -9.37 -22.58 -16.93
N ALA A 8 -8.90 -21.41 -17.36
CA ALA A 8 -8.31 -20.36 -16.51
C ALA A 8 -9.28 -19.71 -15.50
N SER A 9 -10.52 -20.21 -15.36
CA SER A 9 -11.55 -19.64 -14.48
C SER A 9 -11.36 -19.99 -13.00
N THR A 10 -10.72 -21.12 -12.67
CA THR A 10 -10.66 -21.63 -11.29
C THR A 10 -9.78 -20.81 -10.35
N ALA A 11 -8.77 -20.11 -10.88
CA ALA A 11 -7.84 -19.33 -10.07
C ALA A 11 -8.41 -17.97 -9.62
N ASN A 12 -9.30 -17.38 -10.43
CA ASN A 12 -9.96 -16.11 -10.13
C ASN A 12 -11.16 -16.31 -9.19
N ASP A 13 -11.94 -17.37 -9.41
CA ASP A 13 -13.07 -17.71 -8.54
C ASP A 13 -12.61 -17.94 -7.08
N ASN A 14 -11.41 -18.50 -6.90
CA ASN A 14 -10.80 -18.72 -5.57
C ASN A 14 -10.35 -17.41 -4.88
N LEU A 15 -10.00 -16.36 -5.64
CA LEU A 15 -9.58 -15.07 -5.07
C LEU A 15 -10.76 -14.22 -4.64
N ASP A 16 -11.86 -14.25 -5.40
CA ASP A 16 -13.09 -13.53 -5.02
C ASP A 16 -13.66 -14.09 -3.71
N GLU A 17 -13.67 -15.41 -3.53
CA GLU A 17 -14.03 -16.04 -2.24
C GLU A 17 -13.08 -15.66 -1.10
N GLN A 18 -11.76 -15.64 -1.36
CA GLN A 18 -10.77 -15.19 -0.36
C GLN A 18 -10.99 -13.74 0.06
N ILE A 19 -11.34 -12.85 -0.87
CA ILE A 19 -11.65 -11.45 -0.56
C ILE A 19 -12.91 -11.37 0.31
N ASP A 20 -13.96 -12.13 -0.01
CA ASP A 20 -15.20 -12.17 0.78
C ASP A 20 -14.99 -12.72 2.19
N GLN A 21 -14.09 -13.70 2.34
CA GLN A 21 -13.65 -14.23 3.63
C GLN A 21 -12.87 -13.19 4.44
N LEU A 22 -11.92 -12.48 3.80
CA LEU A 22 -11.13 -11.43 4.44
C LEU A 22 -12.00 -10.27 4.91
N MET A 23 -13.00 -9.86 4.12
CA MET A 23 -14.00 -8.86 4.53
C MET A 23 -14.81 -9.28 5.78
N GLN A 24 -14.81 -10.57 6.10
CA GLN A 24 -15.39 -11.16 7.31
C GLN A 24 -14.33 -11.55 8.36
N TYR A 25 -13.12 -10.99 8.28
CA TYR A 25 -11.99 -11.22 9.21
C TYR A 25 -11.38 -12.62 9.17
N TYR A 26 -11.77 -13.46 8.21
CA TYR A 26 -11.20 -14.80 8.09
C TYR A 26 -9.85 -14.73 7.38
N LEU A 27 -8.80 -15.00 8.14
CA LEU A 27 -7.43 -15.15 7.62
C LEU A 27 -7.20 -16.57 7.11
N GLY A 28 -6.59 -16.67 5.94
CA GLY A 28 -6.12 -17.93 5.38
C GLY A 28 -4.91 -18.49 6.11
N GLU A 29 -4.52 -19.72 5.78
CA GLU A 29 -3.33 -20.34 6.37
C GLU A 29 -2.03 -19.66 5.89
N ASN A 30 -0.94 -19.87 6.63
CA ASN A 30 0.41 -19.39 6.26
C ASN A 30 0.77 -19.64 4.77
N ARG A 31 0.36 -20.80 4.23
CA ARG A 31 0.62 -21.18 2.84
C ARG A 31 -0.18 -20.34 1.83
N GLU A 32 -1.40 -19.98 2.17
CA GLU A 32 -2.29 -19.18 1.31
C GLU A 32 -1.80 -17.74 1.25
N VAL A 33 -1.47 -17.16 2.41
CA VAL A 33 -0.87 -15.82 2.50
C VAL A 33 0.43 -15.76 1.70
N ARG A 34 1.30 -16.77 1.84
CA ARG A 34 2.53 -16.85 1.05
C ARG A 34 2.27 -16.87 -0.45
N ARG A 35 1.36 -17.73 -0.92
CA ARG A 35 1.01 -17.82 -2.35
C ARG A 35 0.45 -16.50 -2.87
N LEU A 36 -0.37 -15.82 -2.07
CA LEU A 36 -0.92 -14.52 -2.40
C LEU A 36 0.19 -13.47 -2.57
N CYS A 37 1.09 -13.38 -1.60
CA CYS A 37 2.21 -12.44 -1.64
C CYS A 37 3.21 -12.75 -2.76
N GLU A 38 3.45 -14.01 -3.10
CA GLU A 38 4.29 -14.38 -4.26
C GLU A 38 3.72 -13.81 -5.57
N LYS A 39 2.40 -13.94 -5.80
CA LYS A 39 1.72 -13.31 -6.94
C LYS A 39 1.76 -11.79 -6.88
N ALA A 40 1.55 -11.22 -5.70
CA ALA A 40 1.61 -9.78 -5.52
C ALA A 40 3.00 -9.23 -5.83
N LYS A 41 4.05 -9.93 -5.41
CA LYS A 41 5.44 -9.59 -5.70
C LYS A 41 5.70 -9.55 -7.21
N GLU A 42 5.21 -10.53 -7.97
CA GLU A 42 5.32 -10.53 -9.44
C GLU A 42 4.70 -9.27 -10.06
N ILE A 43 3.51 -8.86 -9.58
CA ILE A 43 2.82 -7.66 -10.06
C ILE A 43 3.58 -6.40 -9.65
N LEU A 44 3.86 -6.25 -8.35
CA LEU A 44 4.51 -5.05 -7.79
C LEU A 44 5.90 -4.83 -8.39
N MET A 45 6.64 -5.88 -8.73
CA MET A 45 7.97 -5.78 -9.37
C MET A 45 7.91 -5.22 -10.80
N GLN A 46 6.77 -5.31 -11.48
CA GLN A 46 6.58 -4.75 -12.82
C GLN A 46 6.17 -3.27 -12.79
N GLU A 47 5.76 -2.75 -11.62
CA GLU A 47 5.30 -1.38 -11.47
C GLU A 47 6.46 -0.38 -11.40
N SER A 48 6.21 0.86 -11.79
CA SER A 48 7.21 1.92 -11.72
C SER A 48 7.30 2.50 -10.31
N ASN A 49 8.45 3.06 -9.93
CA ASN A 49 8.53 3.85 -8.70
C ASN A 49 7.64 5.11 -8.75
N VAL A 50 7.32 5.59 -9.96
CA VAL A 50 6.33 6.64 -10.21
C VAL A 50 5.18 6.01 -11.00
N GLN A 51 4.26 5.37 -10.28
CA GLN A 51 3.20 4.59 -10.90
C GLN A 51 2.15 5.51 -11.54
N PRO A 52 1.92 5.44 -12.87
CA PRO A 52 0.87 6.22 -13.51
C PRO A 52 -0.51 5.70 -13.09
N VAL A 53 -1.42 6.62 -12.74
CA VAL A 53 -2.79 6.31 -12.32
C VAL A 53 -3.76 7.18 -13.10
N LYS A 54 -4.87 6.58 -13.57
CA LYS A 54 -5.93 7.29 -14.31
C LYS A 54 -7.04 7.74 -13.37
N SER A 55 -7.67 8.86 -13.70
CA SER A 55 -8.93 9.31 -13.11
C SER A 55 -10.11 8.46 -13.63
N HIS A 56 -11.22 8.35 -12.91
CA HIS A 56 -11.46 8.82 -11.53
C HIS A 56 -10.87 7.81 -10.53
N VAL A 57 -10.23 8.29 -9.46
CA VAL A 57 -9.60 7.46 -8.41
C VAL A 57 -9.86 8.04 -7.02
N THR A 58 -10.13 7.17 -6.05
CA THR A 58 -10.22 7.52 -4.63
C THR A 58 -8.85 7.36 -3.99
N ILE A 59 -8.31 8.46 -3.45
CA ILE A 59 -7.00 8.49 -2.78
C ILE A 59 -7.21 8.27 -1.28
N CYS A 60 -6.40 7.39 -0.68
CA CYS A 60 -6.50 6.98 0.72
C CYS A 60 -5.13 7.11 1.41
N GLY A 61 -5.12 7.64 2.63
CA GLY A 61 -3.92 7.75 3.48
C GLY A 61 -3.75 6.55 4.42
N ASP A 62 -3.09 6.79 5.55
CA ASP A 62 -2.76 5.81 6.59
C ASP A 62 -3.99 4.98 7.02
N ILE A 63 -3.79 3.67 7.21
CA ILE A 63 -4.81 2.74 7.71
C ILE A 63 -4.41 2.14 9.06
N HIS A 64 -3.14 1.82 9.27
CA HIS A 64 -2.60 1.34 10.55
C HIS A 64 -3.41 0.22 11.21
N GLY A 65 -3.72 -0.84 10.46
CA GLY A 65 -4.46 -1.98 10.99
C GLY A 65 -5.88 -1.68 11.48
N GLN A 66 -6.45 -0.51 11.15
CA GLN A 66 -7.82 -0.13 11.47
C GLN A 66 -8.81 -0.76 10.47
N PHE A 67 -8.92 -2.09 10.49
CA PHE A 67 -9.67 -2.84 9.49
C PHE A 67 -11.16 -2.45 9.40
N HIS A 68 -11.80 -2.12 10.52
CA HIS A 68 -13.19 -1.65 10.53
C HIS A 68 -13.36 -0.35 9.74
N ASP A 69 -12.41 0.56 9.87
CA ASP A 69 -12.42 1.83 9.14
C ASP A 69 -12.10 1.62 7.66
N LEU A 70 -11.24 0.65 7.33
CA LEU A 70 -11.01 0.24 5.94
C LEU A 70 -12.27 -0.36 5.30
N ALA A 71 -13.01 -1.20 6.02
CA ALA A 71 -14.27 -1.76 5.53
C ALA A 71 -15.31 -0.65 5.29
N GLU A 72 -15.37 0.33 6.19
CA GLU A 72 -16.22 1.50 6.06
C GLU A 72 -15.81 2.39 4.88
N LEU A 73 -14.50 2.56 4.65
CA LEU A 73 -13.96 3.28 3.50
C LEU A 73 -14.44 2.66 2.19
N PHE A 74 -14.41 1.33 2.05
CA PHE A 74 -14.97 0.66 0.86
C PHE A 74 -16.50 0.75 0.78
N ARG A 75 -17.20 0.81 1.91
CA ARG A 75 -18.66 1.00 1.95
C ARG A 75 -19.07 2.38 1.44
N ILE A 76 -18.32 3.42 1.78
CA ILE A 76 -18.58 4.82 1.39
C ILE A 76 -18.05 5.10 -0.02
N GLY A 77 -16.79 4.74 -0.28
CA GLY A 77 -16.10 5.03 -1.54
C GLY A 77 -16.55 4.15 -2.71
N GLY A 78 -17.18 3.00 -2.43
CA GLY A 78 -17.59 2.01 -3.43
C GLY A 78 -16.64 0.83 -3.50
N LYS A 79 -17.13 -0.34 -3.91
CA LYS A 79 -16.32 -1.56 -3.95
C LYS A 79 -15.36 -1.55 -5.15
N CYS A 80 -14.21 -2.19 -4.99
CA CYS A 80 -13.37 -2.59 -6.12
C CYS A 80 -14.06 -3.78 -6.83
N PRO A 81 -14.14 -3.83 -8.18
CA PRO A 81 -13.46 -2.98 -9.16
C PRO A 81 -14.27 -1.77 -9.68
N ASP A 82 -15.47 -1.52 -9.16
CA ASP A 82 -16.34 -0.44 -9.64
C ASP A 82 -15.71 0.94 -9.41
N THR A 83 -14.99 1.08 -8.29
CA THR A 83 -14.21 2.29 -7.94
C THR A 83 -12.71 1.98 -7.98
N ASN A 84 -11.92 2.89 -8.57
CA ASN A 84 -10.47 2.78 -8.55
C ASN A 84 -9.91 3.38 -7.26
N TYR A 85 -8.84 2.80 -6.72
CA TYR A 85 -8.23 3.22 -5.46
C TYR A 85 -6.72 3.46 -5.59
N LEU A 86 -6.22 4.44 -4.84
CA LEU A 86 -4.80 4.68 -4.63
C LEU A 86 -4.57 4.84 -3.12
N PHE A 87 -3.90 3.87 -2.50
CA PHE A 87 -3.49 3.96 -1.11
C PHE A 87 -2.03 4.40 -0.99
N MET A 88 -1.75 5.31 -0.06
CA MET A 88 -0.45 5.97 0.10
C MET A 88 0.44 5.34 1.19
N GLY A 89 0.25 4.06 1.52
CA GLY A 89 1.08 3.35 2.51
C GLY A 89 0.50 3.34 3.93
N ASP A 90 1.31 2.85 4.87
CA ASP A 90 0.98 2.72 6.30
C ASP A 90 -0.27 1.86 6.55
N TYR A 91 -0.18 0.62 6.08
CA TYR A 91 -1.23 -0.39 6.24
C TYR A 91 -1.18 -1.09 7.59
N VAL A 92 0.03 -1.19 8.15
CA VAL A 92 0.34 -2.00 9.32
C VAL A 92 0.72 -1.14 10.54
N ASP A 93 0.87 -1.83 11.68
CA ASP A 93 1.17 -1.28 13.01
C ASP A 93 0.06 -0.43 13.63
N ARG A 94 0.14 -0.22 14.96
CA ARG A 94 -0.77 0.57 15.83
C ARG A 94 -2.19 0.02 16.01
N GLY A 95 -2.73 -0.68 15.01
CA GLY A 95 -4.01 -1.37 15.07
C GLY A 95 -3.87 -2.88 15.23
N TYR A 96 -4.92 -3.52 15.76
CA TYR A 96 -4.93 -4.96 16.07
C TYR A 96 -5.16 -5.89 14.85
N TYR A 97 -5.47 -5.30 13.69
CA TYR A 97 -5.87 -6.02 12.48
C TYR A 97 -4.98 -5.66 11.28
N SER A 98 -3.68 -5.48 11.52
CA SER A 98 -2.72 -5.17 10.45
C SER A 98 -2.61 -6.29 9.43
N VAL A 99 -2.63 -7.55 9.90
CA VAL A 99 -2.57 -8.74 9.02
C VAL A 99 -3.78 -8.77 8.09
N GLU A 100 -5.00 -8.60 8.59
CA GLU A 100 -6.23 -8.58 7.79
C GLU A 100 -6.20 -7.42 6.79
N THR A 101 -5.76 -6.25 7.25
CA THR A 101 -5.68 -5.01 6.46
C THR A 101 -4.76 -5.18 5.25
N VAL A 102 -3.51 -5.58 5.48
CA VAL A 102 -2.54 -5.75 4.39
C VAL A 102 -2.89 -6.95 3.50
N THR A 103 -3.44 -8.02 4.07
CA THR A 103 -3.86 -9.20 3.29
C THR A 103 -5.00 -8.83 2.32
N LEU A 104 -6.00 -8.07 2.78
CA LEU A 104 -7.10 -7.62 1.94
C LEU A 104 -6.62 -6.71 0.80
N LEU A 105 -5.78 -5.71 1.10
CA LEU A 105 -5.24 -4.80 0.08
C LEU A 105 -4.40 -5.54 -0.96
N VAL A 106 -3.57 -6.50 -0.53
CA VAL A 106 -2.79 -7.34 -1.43
C VAL A 106 -3.68 -8.26 -2.26
N ALA A 107 -4.73 -8.85 -1.67
CA ALA A 107 -5.71 -9.67 -2.40
C ALA A 107 -6.42 -8.87 -3.50
N LEU A 108 -6.88 -7.66 -3.16
CA LEU A 108 -7.46 -6.72 -4.12
C LEU A 108 -6.45 -6.33 -5.20
N LYS A 109 -5.18 -6.12 -4.86
CA LYS A 109 -4.11 -5.81 -5.82
C LYS A 109 -3.86 -6.95 -6.80
N VAL A 110 -3.82 -8.19 -6.31
CA VAL A 110 -3.64 -9.37 -7.17
C VAL A 110 -4.85 -9.56 -8.08
N ARG A 111 -6.07 -9.36 -7.54
CA ARG A 111 -7.32 -9.59 -8.28
C ARG A 111 -7.66 -8.49 -9.28
N TYR A 112 -7.33 -7.24 -8.95
CA TYR A 112 -7.71 -6.04 -9.68
C TYR A 112 -6.51 -5.10 -9.87
N SER A 113 -5.39 -5.63 -10.39
CA SER A 113 -4.10 -4.94 -10.47
C SER A 113 -4.13 -3.58 -11.19
N GLN A 114 -5.09 -3.36 -12.09
CA GLN A 114 -5.30 -2.11 -12.83
C GLN A 114 -6.29 -1.14 -12.16
N ARG A 115 -6.92 -1.54 -11.05
CA ARG A 115 -7.96 -0.76 -10.35
C ARG A 115 -7.50 -0.25 -8.99
N ILE A 116 -6.52 -0.91 -8.37
CA ILE A 116 -5.97 -0.50 -7.09
C ILE A 116 -4.45 -0.34 -7.17
N THR A 117 -3.96 0.79 -6.71
CA THR A 117 -2.53 1.09 -6.51
C THR A 117 -2.27 1.16 -5.01
N ILE A 118 -1.22 0.48 -4.55
CA ILE A 118 -0.80 0.45 -3.15
C ILE A 118 0.67 0.89 -3.08
N LEU A 119 0.91 2.08 -2.53
CA LEU A 119 2.24 2.64 -2.37
C LEU A 119 2.90 2.16 -1.08
N ARG A 120 4.21 2.36 -0.97
CA ARG A 120 4.98 2.09 0.24
C ARG A 120 4.80 3.23 1.25
N GLY A 121 4.47 2.90 2.49
CA GLY A 121 4.62 3.80 3.64
C GLY A 121 5.92 3.53 4.39
N ASN A 122 6.21 4.33 5.41
CA ASN A 122 7.38 4.09 6.25
C ASN A 122 7.17 2.89 7.18
N HIS A 123 5.93 2.52 7.49
CA HIS A 123 5.61 1.32 8.25
C HIS A 123 5.74 0.01 7.44
N GLU A 124 5.84 0.05 6.12
CA GLU A 124 6.20 -1.12 5.30
C GLU A 124 7.73 -1.37 5.27
N SER A 125 8.32 -1.40 6.47
CA SER A 125 9.75 -1.58 6.75
C SER A 125 9.95 -2.64 7.84
N ARG A 126 10.99 -3.48 7.71
CA ARG A 126 11.35 -4.47 8.76
C ARG A 126 11.70 -3.81 10.06
N GLN A 127 12.47 -2.73 10.02
CA GLN A 127 12.97 -2.05 11.21
C GLN A 127 11.83 -1.46 12.02
N ILE A 128 10.85 -0.86 11.34
CA ILE A 128 9.65 -0.30 11.98
C ILE A 128 8.78 -1.45 12.51
N THR A 129 8.38 -2.39 11.66
CA THR A 129 7.45 -3.48 12.07
C THR A 129 8.00 -4.43 13.13
N GLN A 130 9.33 -4.53 13.32
CA GLN A 130 9.94 -5.29 14.42
C GLN A 130 9.87 -4.59 15.77
N VAL A 131 9.86 -3.26 15.76
CA VAL A 131 9.76 -2.45 16.99
C VAL A 131 8.29 -2.20 17.34
N TYR A 132 7.44 -2.11 16.33
CA TYR A 132 5.99 -1.95 16.46
C TYR A 132 5.25 -3.30 16.39
N GLU A 133 3.93 -3.24 16.37
CA GLU A 133 3.05 -4.36 16.70
C GLU A 133 2.89 -5.39 15.57
N PHE A 134 3.25 -5.09 14.32
CA PHE A 134 2.99 -6.01 13.20
C PHE A 134 3.76 -7.33 13.29
N TYR A 135 5.02 -7.29 13.74
CA TYR A 135 5.80 -8.52 13.96
C TYR A 135 5.13 -9.43 15.01
N ASP A 136 4.75 -8.84 16.14
CA ASP A 136 4.11 -9.55 17.24
C ASP A 136 2.70 -10.04 16.87
N GLU A 137 1.97 -9.26 16.07
CA GLU A 137 0.66 -9.65 15.53
C GLU A 137 0.78 -10.90 14.65
N CYS A 138 1.74 -10.91 13.72
CA CYS A 138 2.03 -12.08 12.88
C CYS A 138 2.40 -13.31 13.72
N LEU A 139 3.28 -13.13 14.72
CA LEU A 139 3.70 -14.21 15.60
C LEU A 139 2.53 -14.78 16.39
N ARG A 140 1.66 -13.93 16.92
CA ARG A 140 0.47 -14.33 17.68
C ARG A 140 -0.57 -15.06 16.82
N LYS A 141 -0.80 -14.61 15.59
CA LYS A 141 -1.83 -15.18 14.69
C LYS A 141 -1.38 -16.47 14.01
N TYR A 142 -0.08 -16.60 13.68
CA TYR A 142 0.44 -17.73 12.89
C TYR A 142 1.44 -18.62 13.63
N GLY A 143 1.83 -18.27 14.86
CA GLY A 143 2.76 -19.03 15.70
C GLY A 143 4.22 -18.95 15.25
N ASN A 144 4.55 -18.18 14.21
CA ASN A 144 5.91 -17.98 13.70
C ASN A 144 6.02 -16.70 12.87
N ALA A 145 7.24 -16.30 12.50
CA ALA A 145 7.53 -15.06 11.78
C ALA A 145 7.44 -15.17 10.24
N ASN A 146 6.96 -16.29 9.67
CA ASN A 146 6.98 -16.49 8.21
C ASN A 146 6.05 -15.52 7.47
N VAL A 147 4.88 -15.23 8.02
CA VAL A 147 3.93 -14.27 7.42
C VAL A 147 4.50 -12.85 7.44
N TRP A 148 5.10 -12.45 8.57
CA TRP A 148 5.80 -11.16 8.66
C TRP A 148 6.92 -11.05 7.61
N LYS A 149 7.76 -12.08 7.48
CA LYS A 149 8.82 -12.11 6.46
C LYS A 149 8.25 -12.01 5.05
N THR A 150 7.15 -12.72 4.79
CA THR A 150 6.49 -12.73 3.49
C THR A 150 5.97 -11.34 3.11
N PHE A 151 5.31 -10.63 4.03
CA PHE A 151 4.82 -9.27 3.78
C PHE A 151 5.95 -8.26 3.62
N THR A 152 6.98 -8.33 4.47
CA THR A 152 8.11 -7.41 4.37
C THR A 152 8.95 -7.65 3.10
N ASP A 153 8.89 -8.84 2.49
CA ASP A 153 9.51 -9.16 1.18
C ASP A 153 8.71 -8.61 -0.03
N LEU A 154 7.63 -7.85 0.20
CA LEU A 154 6.92 -7.08 -0.82
C LEU A 154 7.53 -5.68 -0.98
N TYR A 155 7.91 -5.32 -2.21
CA TYR A 155 8.52 -4.03 -2.54
C TYR A 155 7.54 -3.15 -3.33
N PHE A 156 6.70 -2.42 -2.60
CA PHE A 156 5.68 -1.52 -3.17
C PHE A 156 6.30 -0.34 -3.92
N PRO A 157 5.62 0.20 -4.97
CA PRO A 157 5.97 1.48 -5.57
C PRO A 157 6.10 2.59 -4.53
N LEU A 158 7.03 3.52 -4.77
CA LEU A 158 7.29 4.62 -3.82
C LEU A 158 6.27 5.75 -3.98
N THR A 159 5.86 6.03 -5.21
CA THR A 159 5.03 7.19 -5.56
C THR A 159 4.07 6.86 -6.69
N ALA A 160 3.05 7.69 -6.88
CA ALA A 160 2.14 7.64 -8.02
C ALA A 160 1.92 9.03 -8.61
N LEU A 161 1.54 9.06 -9.89
CA LEU A 161 1.21 10.28 -10.61
C LEU A 161 -0.17 10.11 -11.26
N VAL A 162 -1.17 10.78 -10.71
CA VAL A 162 -2.57 10.73 -11.19
C VAL A 162 -2.74 11.76 -12.30
N GLU A 163 -3.19 11.31 -13.48
CA GLU A 163 -3.42 12.14 -14.69
C GLU A 163 -2.24 13.04 -15.10
N SER A 164 -1.01 12.70 -14.69
CA SER A 164 0.16 13.58 -14.86
C SER A 164 0.08 14.93 -14.12
N GLU A 165 -0.88 15.08 -13.22
CA GLU A 165 -1.20 16.35 -12.55
C GLU A 165 -1.16 16.28 -11.03
N ILE A 166 -1.34 15.11 -10.42
CA ILE A 166 -1.33 14.99 -8.96
C ILE A 166 -0.26 13.98 -8.55
N PHE A 167 0.77 14.44 -7.85
CA PHE A 167 1.83 13.60 -7.32
C PHE A 167 1.47 13.08 -5.93
N CYS A 168 1.44 11.77 -5.77
CA CYS A 168 1.05 11.08 -4.54
C CYS A 168 2.23 10.29 -3.98
N LEU A 169 2.49 10.47 -2.69
CA LEU A 169 3.54 9.80 -1.93
C LEU A 169 3.17 9.77 -0.45
N HIS A 170 3.80 8.90 0.32
CA HIS A 170 3.50 8.76 1.75
C HIS A 170 3.99 9.96 2.58
N GLY A 171 5.29 10.25 2.51
CA GLY A 171 5.94 11.30 3.29
C GLY A 171 5.88 12.66 2.60
N GLY A 172 6.97 13.02 1.92
CA GLY A 172 7.14 14.34 1.33
C GLY A 172 8.34 14.41 0.39
N LEU A 173 8.66 15.61 -0.08
CA LEU A 173 9.69 15.81 -1.09
C LEU A 173 11.09 15.69 -0.48
N SER A 174 12.04 15.21 -1.29
CA SER A 174 13.47 15.26 -0.97
C SER A 174 14.12 16.48 -1.63
N PRO A 175 15.06 17.17 -0.95
CA PRO A 175 15.88 18.20 -1.61
C PRO A 175 16.81 17.65 -2.69
N SER A 176 17.00 16.32 -2.73
CA SER A 176 17.88 15.63 -3.70
C SER A 176 17.10 15.05 -4.89
N ILE A 177 15.80 15.33 -5.02
CA ILE A 177 14.95 14.92 -6.13
C ILE A 177 14.51 16.18 -6.87
N GLU A 178 14.89 16.31 -8.13
CA GLU A 178 14.52 17.46 -8.98
C GLU A 178 13.46 17.06 -10.01
N THR A 179 13.47 15.80 -10.44
CA THR A 179 12.62 15.28 -11.52
C THR A 179 11.96 13.94 -11.16
N PHE A 180 10.90 13.57 -11.88
CA PHE A 180 10.32 12.24 -11.75
C PHE A 180 11.28 11.12 -12.21
N ASP A 181 12.23 11.41 -13.08
CA ASP A 181 13.21 10.43 -13.53
C ASP A 181 14.19 10.03 -12.41
N ASP A 182 14.50 10.96 -11.50
CA ASP A 182 15.28 10.65 -10.30
C ASP A 182 14.56 9.58 -9.46
N VAL A 183 13.24 9.73 -9.28
CA VAL A 183 12.42 8.76 -8.54
C VAL A 183 12.32 7.42 -9.27
N ARG A 184 12.14 7.44 -10.61
CA ARG A 184 12.10 6.22 -11.44
C ARG A 184 13.40 5.43 -11.37
N SER A 185 14.53 6.09 -11.12
CA SER A 185 15.85 5.46 -11.08
C SER A 185 16.17 4.71 -9.78
N PHE A 186 15.39 4.90 -8.70
CA PHE A 186 15.67 4.23 -7.43
C PHE A 186 15.59 2.70 -7.55
N ASP A 187 16.58 2.02 -6.97
CA ASP A 187 16.43 0.61 -6.63
C ASP A 187 15.53 0.49 -5.41
N ARG A 188 14.22 0.26 -5.59
CA ARG A 188 13.28 0.11 -4.47
C ARG A 188 13.35 -1.27 -3.80
N VAL A 189 14.08 -2.23 -4.37
CA VAL A 189 14.11 -3.64 -3.93
C VAL A 189 15.09 -3.81 -2.78
N GLN A 190 14.92 -2.98 -1.76
CA GLN A 190 15.75 -2.92 -0.57
C GLN A 190 14.93 -2.48 0.64
N GLU A 191 15.53 -2.64 1.81
CA GLU A 191 15.00 -2.04 3.03
C GLU A 191 15.04 -0.51 2.92
N VAL A 192 14.12 0.19 3.58
CA VAL A 192 14.13 1.66 3.58
C VAL A 192 15.43 2.13 4.25
N PRO A 193 16.26 2.94 3.57
CA PRO A 193 17.47 3.48 4.18
C PRO A 193 17.14 4.42 5.36
N HIS A 194 18.08 4.59 6.28
CA HIS A 194 17.92 5.55 7.39
C HIS A 194 18.00 7.01 6.97
N GLU A 195 18.58 7.29 5.79
CA GLU A 195 18.78 8.64 5.24
C GLU A 195 18.74 8.63 3.71
N GLY A 196 18.65 9.82 3.12
CA GLY A 196 18.67 10.01 1.66
C GLY A 196 17.27 10.01 1.03
N SER A 197 17.23 10.21 -0.29
CA SER A 197 16.01 10.58 -1.00
C SER A 197 14.85 9.58 -0.87
N MET A 198 15.15 8.28 -0.80
CA MET A 198 14.11 7.25 -0.57
C MET A 198 13.55 7.33 0.84
N CYS A 199 14.37 7.64 1.84
CA CYS A 199 13.91 7.89 3.21
C CYS A 199 13.02 9.14 3.22
N ASP A 200 13.46 10.23 2.60
CA ASP A 200 12.71 11.49 2.55
C ASP A 200 11.31 11.32 1.94
N LEU A 201 11.18 10.54 0.84
CA LEU A 201 9.89 10.24 0.21
C LEU A 201 8.88 9.57 1.16
N LEU A 202 9.37 8.85 2.17
CA LEU A 202 8.58 8.10 3.13
C LEU A 202 8.49 8.78 4.51
N TRP A 203 9.33 9.76 4.82
CA TRP A 203 9.41 10.33 6.18
C TRP A 203 9.23 11.85 6.26
N SER A 204 9.37 12.57 5.15
CA SER A 204 9.33 14.04 5.20
C SER A 204 7.93 14.57 5.51
N ASP A 205 7.87 15.61 6.33
CA ASP A 205 6.65 16.34 6.63
C ASP A 205 6.70 17.77 6.08
N PRO A 206 5.55 18.34 5.66
CA PRO A 206 5.48 19.75 5.33
C PRO A 206 5.75 20.57 6.60
N ASP A 207 6.47 21.68 6.46
CA ASP A 207 6.65 22.65 7.53
C ASP A 207 5.33 23.44 7.71
N ASP A 208 4.89 23.65 8.96
CA ASP A 208 3.65 24.35 9.33
C ASP A 208 3.55 25.77 8.76
N ARG A 209 4.68 26.36 8.34
CA ARG A 209 4.71 27.67 7.66
C ARG A 209 4.35 27.59 6.18
N TRP A 210 4.19 26.40 5.62
CA TRP A 210 4.00 26.15 4.21
C TRP A 210 2.56 25.76 3.89
N VAL A 211 1.86 26.65 3.19
CA VAL A 211 0.54 26.39 2.62
C VAL A 211 0.71 25.66 1.29
N GLY A 212 0.66 24.33 1.32
CA GLY A 212 0.04 23.46 0.30
C GLY A 212 0.46 23.52 -1.18
N VAL A 213 1.47 24.30 -1.57
CA VAL A 213 2.00 24.29 -2.95
C VAL A 213 3.52 24.44 -2.89
N SER A 214 4.23 23.31 -2.87
CA SER A 214 5.65 23.30 -3.20
C SER A 214 5.80 23.69 -4.67
N HIS A 215 6.27 24.90 -4.93
CA HIS A 215 6.91 25.22 -6.20
C HIS A 215 8.31 24.58 -6.15
N LEU A 216 8.40 23.26 -6.35
CA LEU A 216 9.58 22.73 -7.02
C LEU A 216 9.57 23.45 -8.37
N GLY A 217 10.53 24.33 -8.63
CA GLY A 217 10.60 25.18 -9.84
C GLY A 217 10.70 24.43 -11.18
N VAL A 218 10.29 23.17 -11.21
CA VAL A 218 10.37 22.21 -12.31
C VAL A 218 9.05 21.46 -12.50
N LEU A 219 8.14 21.41 -11.51
CA LEU A 219 6.88 20.66 -11.58
C LEU A 219 5.74 21.50 -11.00
N ASP A 220 5.00 22.22 -11.85
CA ASP A 220 3.74 22.90 -11.51
C ASP A 220 2.61 21.86 -11.27
N ILE A 221 2.83 20.91 -10.36
CA ILE A 221 1.99 19.74 -10.13
C ILE A 221 1.58 19.73 -8.65
N PRO A 222 0.29 19.85 -8.31
CA PRO A 222 -0.21 19.66 -6.96
C PRO A 222 0.28 18.34 -6.33
N VAL A 223 0.84 18.42 -5.12
CA VAL A 223 1.19 17.24 -4.32
C VAL A 223 -0.01 16.90 -3.44
N ALA A 224 -0.64 15.74 -3.68
CA ALA A 224 -1.69 15.26 -2.80
C ALA A 224 -1.06 14.59 -1.57
N LYS A 225 -1.11 15.29 -0.43
CA LYS A 225 -0.95 14.67 0.90
C LYS A 225 -2.32 14.71 1.57
N ILE A 226 -2.88 13.55 1.91
CA ILE A 226 -4.05 13.49 2.79
C ILE A 226 -3.51 13.79 4.19
N TYR A 227 -3.78 15.00 4.68
CA TYR A 227 -3.40 15.40 6.03
C TYR A 227 -3.91 14.37 7.03
N ARG A 228 -3.02 13.91 7.93
CA ARG A 228 -3.35 13.09 9.10
C ARG A 228 -4.50 13.73 9.88
N SER A 229 -5.73 13.32 9.56
CA SER A 229 -6.87 13.49 10.43
C SER A 229 -6.71 12.47 11.55
N SER A 230 -5.92 12.84 12.56
CA SER A 230 -6.07 12.22 13.86
C SER A 230 -7.53 12.44 14.27
N LEU A 231 -8.32 11.36 14.25
CA LEU A 231 -9.57 11.28 15.00
C LEU A 231 -9.21 11.33 16.49
N THR A 232 -8.76 12.49 16.95
CA THR A 232 -8.74 12.81 18.37
C THR A 232 -10.19 13.10 18.74
N THR A 233 -10.83 12.09 19.32
CA THR A 233 -12.02 12.30 20.15
C THR A 233 -11.73 13.42 21.13
N ARG A 234 -12.27 14.62 20.86
CA ARG A 234 -12.46 15.65 21.89
C ARG A 234 -13.48 15.09 22.87
N THR A 235 -13.01 14.47 23.94
CA THR A 235 -13.79 14.37 25.17
C THR A 235 -13.92 15.78 25.74
N THR A 236 -15.15 16.27 25.71
CA THR A 236 -15.65 17.42 26.48
C THR A 236 -15.52 17.19 27.98
#